data_AF-A0A6C0EZR1-F1
#
_entry.id   AF-A0A6C0EZR1-F1
#
_cell.length_a   1.000
_cell.length_b   1.000
_cell.length_c   1.000
_cell.angle_alpha   90.00
_cell.angle_beta   90.00
_cell.angle_gamma   90.00
#
_symmetry.space_group_name_H-M   'P 1'
#
loop_
_entity.id
_entity.type
_entity.pdbx_description
1 polymer ?
#
loop_
_entity_poly.entity_id
_entity_poly.type
_entity_poly.pdbx_seq_one_letter_code
_entity_poly.pdbx_strand_id
1 'polypeptide(L)'
;MNNLTILVKDVTYFYIKYYYEQELEKTKQTKLSENDLRMMINNLYQEKSLDLKKYIRDTLKENLKESYSSFSVENILLEMFNDPEYSKQRVFLEIMEYQNNL
;
A
#
# COMPACT_ATOMS: atom_id res chain seq x y z
N MET A 1 -7.92 15.47 -10.31
CA MET A 1 -7.52 14.47 -9.28
C MET A 1 -6.35 15.06 -8.51
N ASN A 2 -6.38 15.01 -7.18
CA ASN A 2 -5.38 15.68 -6.33
C ASN A 2 -4.04 14.91 -6.38
N ASN A 3 -2.93 15.58 -6.72
CA ASN A 3 -1.62 14.92 -6.93
C ASN A 3 -1.16 14.13 -5.70
N LEU A 4 -1.48 14.63 -4.50
CA LEU A 4 -1.16 13.98 -3.24
C LEU A 4 -1.87 12.62 -3.04
N THR A 5 -3.11 12.49 -3.52
CA THR A 5 -3.87 11.23 -3.41
C THR A 5 -3.23 10.15 -4.28
N ILE A 6 -2.70 10.51 -5.45
CA ILE A 6 -1.98 9.58 -6.32
C ILE A 6 -0.71 9.10 -5.61
N LEU A 7 0.07 10.03 -5.06
CA LEU A 7 1.28 9.68 -4.31
C LEU A 7 0.99 8.77 -3.10
N VAL A 8 -0.07 9.01 -2.33
CA VAL A 8 -0.47 8.11 -1.23
C VAL A 8 -0.74 6.69 -1.76
N LYS A 9 -1.45 6.58 -2.89
CA LYS A 9 -1.77 5.28 -3.51
C LYS A 9 -0.51 4.56 -3.98
N ASP A 10 0.41 5.28 -4.61
CA ASP A 10 1.68 4.73 -5.10
C ASP A 10 2.55 4.23 -3.94
N VAL A 11 2.70 5.05 -2.89
CA VAL A 11 3.46 4.66 -1.69
C VAL A 11 2.84 3.44 -1.01
N THR A 12 1.51 3.36 -0.96
CA THR A 12 0.81 2.18 -0.44
C THR A 12 1.08 0.93 -1.28
N TYR A 13 1.06 1.06 -2.60
CA TYR A 13 1.42 -0.02 -3.53
C TYR A 13 2.86 -0.50 -3.28
N PHE A 14 3.84 0.41 -3.21
CA PHE A 14 5.24 0.05 -2.98
C PHE A 14 5.45 -0.67 -1.65
N TYR A 15 4.78 -0.23 -0.58
CA TYR A 15 4.83 -0.92 0.71
C TYR A 15 4.33 -2.35 0.59
N ILE A 16 3.16 -2.56 -0.02
CA ILE A 16 2.56 -3.89 -0.15
C ILE A 16 3.37 -4.77 -1.11
N LYS A 17 3.88 -4.20 -2.20
CA LYS A 17 4.79 -4.89 -3.14
C LYS A 17 6.05 -5.37 -2.44
N TYR A 18 6.64 -4.57 -1.57
CA TYR A 18 7.80 -4.99 -0.78
C TYR A 18 7.49 -6.23 0.08
N TYR A 19 6.37 -6.24 0.80
CA TYR A 19 5.97 -7.41 1.60
C TYR A 19 5.61 -8.62 0.73
N TYR A 20 4.98 -8.38 -0.43
CA TYR A 20 4.70 -9.41 -1.41
C TYR A 20 5.97 -10.11 -1.89
N GLU A 21 6.99 -9.34 -2.29
CA GLU A 21 8.27 -9.88 -2.75
C GLU A 21 9.01 -10.63 -1.63
N GLN A 22 8.97 -10.12 -0.40
CA GLN A 22 9.52 -10.80 0.78
C GLN A 22 8.83 -12.15 1.06
N GLU A 23 7.51 -12.22 0.95
CA GLU A 23 6.77 -13.48 1.14
C GLU A 23 7.06 -14.47 0.01
N LEU A 24 7.23 -14.02 -1.23
CA LEU A 24 7.69 -14.89 -2.33
C LEU A 24 9.08 -15.47 -2.08
N GLU A 25 10.04 -14.64 -1.66
CA GLU A 25 11.41 -15.07 -1.37
C GLU A 25 11.43 -16.10 -0.23
N LYS A 26 10.67 -15.85 0.83
CA LYS A 26 10.55 -16.72 2.00
C LYS A 26 9.91 -18.06 1.68
N THR A 27 8.85 -18.05 0.86
CA THR A 27 8.13 -19.27 0.47
C THR A 27 8.74 -19.95 -0.76
N LYS A 28 9.72 -19.32 -1.42
CA LYS A 28 10.32 -19.73 -2.70
C LYS A 28 9.28 -19.89 -3.82
N GLN A 29 8.25 -19.07 -3.79
CA GLN A 29 7.20 -19.02 -4.80
C GLN A 29 7.52 -17.95 -5.84
N THR A 30 6.97 -18.10 -7.04
CA THR A 30 7.06 -17.08 -8.09
C THR A 30 5.83 -16.17 -8.12
N LYS A 31 4.68 -16.67 -7.64
CA LYS A 31 3.39 -15.97 -7.57
C LYS A 31 2.61 -16.47 -6.34
N LEU A 32 1.80 -15.60 -5.74
CA LEU A 32 0.83 -15.99 -4.72
C LEU A 32 -0.52 -16.31 -5.36
N SER A 33 -1.28 -17.21 -4.74
CA SER A 33 -2.68 -17.41 -5.11
C SER A 33 -3.50 -16.16 -4.75
N GLU A 34 -4.66 -15.97 -5.40
CA GLU A 34 -5.53 -14.84 -5.08
C GLU A 34 -5.94 -14.80 -3.60
N ASN A 35 -6.17 -15.97 -3.01
CA ASN A 35 -6.55 -16.08 -1.60
C ASN A 35 -5.40 -15.67 -0.68
N ASP A 36 -4.18 -16.14 -0.96
CA ASP A 36 -3.00 -15.81 -0.15
C ASP A 36 -2.65 -14.33 -0.27
N LEU A 37 -2.76 -13.76 -1.47
CA LEU A 37 -2.55 -12.33 -1.71
C LEU A 37 -3.57 -11.47 -0.96
N ARG A 38 -4.87 -11.83 -1.03
CA ARG A 38 -5.92 -11.12 -0.28
C ARG A 38 -5.69 -11.20 1.23
N MET A 39 -5.28 -12.36 1.73
CA MET A 39 -4.97 -12.56 3.14
C MET A 39 -3.76 -11.73 3.58
N MET A 40 -2.67 -11.73 2.80
CA MET A 40 -1.50 -10.90 3.05
C MET A 40 -1.87 -9.41 3.11
N ILE A 41 -2.58 -8.91 2.10
CA ILE A 41 -3.02 -7.51 2.07
C ILE A 41 -3.91 -7.19 3.27
N ASN A 42 -4.86 -8.06 3.62
CA ASN A 42 -5.70 -7.87 4.79
C ASN A 42 -4.88 -7.78 6.08
N ASN A 43 -3.89 -8.65 6.27
CA ASN A 43 -3.02 -8.63 7.44
C ASN A 43 -2.21 -7.33 7.51
N LEU A 44 -1.72 -6.81 6.37
CA LEU A 44 -1.03 -5.52 6.33
C LEU A 44 -1.93 -4.34 6.76
N TYR A 45 -3.19 -4.36 6.34
CA TYR A 45 -4.17 -3.33 6.71
C TYR A 45 -4.75 -3.47 8.13
N GLN A 46 -4.65 -4.64 8.74
CA GLN A 46 -5.14 -4.89 10.10
C GLN A 46 -4.01 -4.82 11.13
N GLU A 47 -3.04 -5.72 11.03
CA GLU A 47 -1.94 -5.88 11.99
C GLU A 47 -0.88 -4.79 11.83
N LYS A 48 -0.58 -4.42 10.57
CA LYS A 48 0.44 -3.41 10.24
C LYS A 48 -0.15 -2.06 9.86
N SER A 49 -1.40 -1.78 10.23
CA SER A 49 -2.08 -0.53 9.89
C SER A 49 -1.33 0.72 10.35
N LEU A 50 -0.74 0.68 11.55
CA LEU A 50 0.06 1.78 12.09
C LEU A 50 1.38 1.94 11.33
N ASP A 51 2.05 0.82 11.03
CA ASP A 51 3.30 0.80 10.25
C ASP A 51 3.08 1.34 8.84
N LEU A 52 2.00 0.92 8.18
CA LEU A 52 1.62 1.39 6.85
C LEU A 52 1.34 2.90 6.86
N LYS A 53 0.55 3.40 7.81
CA LYS A 53 0.29 4.85 7.96
C LYS A 53 1.60 5.61 8.20
N LYS A 54 2.47 5.08 9.05
CA LYS A 54 3.78 5.70 9.34
C LYS A 54 4.64 5.73 8.08
N TYR A 55 4.76 4.62 7.37
CA TYR A 55 5.51 4.52 6.13
C TYR A 55 5.02 5.55 5.10
N ILE A 56 3.71 5.66 4.90
CA ILE A 56 3.13 6.66 3.98
C ILE A 56 3.53 8.08 4.39
N ARG A 57 3.43 8.42 5.68
CA ARG A 57 3.83 9.75 6.17
C ARG A 57 5.31 10.03 5.95
N ASP A 58 6.16 9.09 6.37
CA ASP A 58 7.62 9.24 6.31
C ASP A 58 8.07 9.40 4.85
N THR A 59 7.59 8.53 3.95
CA THR A 59 7.91 8.59 2.53
C THR A 59 7.39 9.87 1.86
N LEU A 60 6.16 10.31 2.17
CA LEU A 60 5.64 11.56 1.59
C LEU A 60 6.36 12.79 2.14
N LYS A 61 6.74 12.78 3.42
CA LYS A 61 7.50 13.86 4.04
C LYS A 61 8.89 14.00 3.41
N GLU A 62 9.56 12.88 3.13
CA GLU A 62 10.85 12.87 2.44
C GLU A 62 10.75 13.34 0.99
N ASN A 63 9.71 12.91 0.27
CA ASN A 63 9.52 13.26 -1.14
C ASN A 63 9.06 14.71 -1.35
N LEU A 64 8.14 15.21 -0.52
CA LEU A 64 7.53 16.54 -0.69
C LEU A 64 8.28 17.65 0.05
N LYS A 65 9.06 17.31 1.09
CA LYS A 65 9.85 18.26 1.90
C LYS A 65 9.02 19.48 2.30
N GLU A 66 9.36 20.68 1.81
CA GLU A 66 8.67 21.94 2.12
C GLU A 66 7.22 21.98 1.60
N SER A 67 6.89 21.18 0.59
CA SER A 67 5.53 21.04 0.05
C SER A 67 4.69 20.02 0.82
N TYR A 68 5.23 19.39 1.86
CA TYR A 68 4.51 18.42 2.67
C TYR A 68 3.46 19.11 3.55
N SER A 69 2.19 18.79 3.31
CA SER A 69 1.08 19.22 4.17
C SER A 69 0.63 18.05 5.06
N SER A 70 0.99 18.08 6.34
CA SER A 70 0.56 17.08 7.33
C SER A 70 -0.96 16.95 7.36
N PHE A 71 -1.67 18.07 7.42
CA PHE A 71 -3.13 18.11 7.42
C PHE A 71 -3.74 17.40 6.19
N SER A 72 -3.20 17.66 4.99
CA SER A 72 -3.72 17.05 3.77
C SER A 72 -3.46 15.54 3.71
N VAL A 73 -2.27 15.11 4.16
CA VAL A 73 -1.91 13.68 4.22
C VAL A 73 -2.77 12.94 5.24
N GLU A 74 -2.99 13.50 6.42
CA GLU A 74 -3.87 12.88 7.43
C GLU A 74 -5.30 12.74 6.93
N ASN A 75 -5.86 13.74 6.23
CA ASN A 75 -7.21 13.62 5.67
C ASN A 75 -7.30 12.48 4.65
N ILE A 76 -6.34 12.35 3.74
CA ILE A 76 -6.33 11.26 2.77
C ILE A 76 -6.16 9.90 3.46
N LEU A 77 -5.30 9.81 4.48
CA LEU A 77 -5.16 8.59 5.28
C LEU A 77 -6.47 8.25 6.00
N LEU A 78 -7.16 9.23 6.58
CA LEU A 78 -8.45 9.01 7.21
C LEU A 78 -9.48 8.47 6.21
N GLU A 79 -9.61 9.09 5.04
CA GLU A 79 -10.50 8.61 3.97
C GLU A 79 -10.14 7.18 3.54
N MET A 80 -8.85 6.91 3.28
CA MET A 80 -8.36 5.62 2.83
C MET A 80 -8.59 4.49 3.85
N PHE A 81 -8.48 4.79 5.14
CA PHE A 81 -8.67 3.81 6.22
C PHE A 81 -10.12 3.75 6.73
N ASN A 82 -10.95 4.73 6.39
CA ASN A 82 -12.40 4.65 6.60
C ASN A 82 -13.07 3.72 5.59
N ASP A 83 -12.57 3.66 4.36
CA ASP A 83 -12.94 2.64 3.36
C ASP A 83 -11.71 1.80 2.95
N PRO A 84 -11.28 0.88 3.83
CA PRO A 84 -10.12 0.04 3.55
C PRO A 84 -10.41 -0.98 2.43
N GLU A 85 -11.67 -1.36 2.19
CA GLU A 85 -12.01 -2.39 1.20
C GLU A 85 -11.71 -1.92 -0.22
N TYR A 86 -12.06 -0.68 -0.56
CA TYR A 86 -11.67 -0.09 -1.85
C TYR A 86 -10.14 -0.06 -2.01
N SER A 87 -9.44 0.34 -0.95
CA SER A 87 -7.98 0.46 -0.95
C SER A 87 -7.29 -0.88 -1.14
N LYS A 88 -7.74 -1.91 -0.40
CA LYS A 88 -7.24 -3.29 -0.53
C LYS A 88 -7.51 -3.87 -1.91
N GLN A 89 -8.73 -3.70 -2.44
CA GLN A 89 -9.11 -4.23 -3.74
C GLN A 89 -8.29 -3.59 -4.87
N ARG A 90 -8.01 -2.28 -4.79
CA ARG A 90 -7.12 -1.61 -5.74
C ARG A 90 -5.73 -2.25 -5.75
N VAL A 91 -5.10 -2.34 -4.58
CA VAL A 91 -3.72 -2.86 -4.50
C VAL A 91 -3.66 -4.34 -4.85
N PHE A 92 -4.70 -5.12 -4.51
CA PHE A 92 -4.82 -6.50 -4.96
C PHE A 92 -4.74 -6.61 -6.48
N LEU A 93 -5.49 -5.78 -7.22
CA LEU A 93 -5.44 -5.77 -8.68
C LEU A 93 -4.07 -5.34 -9.22
N GLU A 94 -3.47 -4.30 -8.62
CA GLU A 94 -2.13 -3.82 -9.01
C GLU A 94 -1.06 -4.90 -8.83
N ILE A 95 -1.10 -5.66 -7.72
CA ILE A 95 -0.15 -6.76 -7.49
C ILE A 95 -0.46 -7.94 -8.42
N MET A 96 -1.74 -8.29 -8.64
CA MET A 96 -2.11 -9.33 -9.60
C MET A 96 -1.62 -9.02 -11.02
N GLU A 97 -1.75 -7.77 -11.45
CA GLU A 97 -1.23 -7.31 -12.73
C GLU A 97 0.30 -7.39 -12.77
N TYR A 98 0.99 -6.95 -11.72
CA TYR A 98 2.44 -7.13 -11.58
C TYR A 98 2.84 -8.60 -11.69
N GLN A 99 2.15 -9.51 -11.00
CA GLN A 99 2.38 -10.96 -11.10
C GLN A 99 2.23 -11.50 -12.51
N ASN A 100 1.25 -11.02 -13.27
CA ASN A 100 0.96 -11.52 -14.62
C ASN A 100 1.91 -10.97 -15.68
N ASN A 101 2.51 -9.81 -15.42
CA ASN A 101 3.50 -9.18 -16.28
C ASN A 101 4.95 -9.57 -15.95
N LEU A 102 5.16 -10.39 -14.91
CA LEU A 102 6.40 -11.13 -14.60
C LEU A 102 6.49 -12.43 -15.42
#